data_AF-A0A382FR26-F1
#
_entry.id   AF-A0A382FR26-F1
#
_cell.length_a   1.000
_cell.length_b   1.000
_cell.length_c   1.000
_cell.angle_alpha   90.00
_cell.angle_beta   90.00
_cell.angle_gamma   90.00
#
_symmetry.space_group_name_H-M   'P 1'
#
loop_
_entity.id
_entity.type
_entity.pdbx_description
1 polymer ?
#
loop_
_entity_poly.entity_id
_entity_poly.type
_entity_poly.pdbx_seq_one_letter_code
_entity_poly.pdbx_strand_id
1 'polypeptide(L)' 'MKSKQWLNRQKKDSFVIKAKQDGYLSRAAFKLVEIEEKFKLINNSKNIFEFGSSPGS' A
#
# COMPACT_ATOMS: atom_id res chain seq x y z
N MET A 1 18.72 -11.00 6.11
CA MET A 1 18.49 -10.06 7.24
C MET A 1 18.15 -8.68 6.67
N LYS A 2 17.08 -8.03 7.15
CA LYS A 2 16.75 -6.66 6.70
C LYS A 2 17.74 -5.67 7.33
N SER A 3 18.17 -4.66 6.57
CA SER A 3 19.08 -3.63 7.09
C SER A 3 18.45 -2.92 8.30
N LYS A 4 19.25 -2.64 9.32
CA LYS A 4 18.84 -1.89 10.53
C LYS A 4 18.25 -0.51 10.14
N GLN A 5 18.73 0.07 9.05
CA GLN A 5 18.19 1.31 8.49
C GLN A 5 16.79 1.13 7.90
N TRP A 6 16.53 0.03 7.18
CA TRP A 6 15.22 -0.27 6.61
C TRP A 6 14.15 -0.40 7.70
N LEU A 7 14.47 -1.10 8.80
CA LEU A 7 13.56 -1.25 9.94
C LEU A 7 13.26 0.09 10.61
N ASN A 8 14.27 0.94 10.80
CA ASN A 8 14.09 2.27 11.38
C ASN A 8 13.24 3.18 10.49
N ARG A 9 13.43 3.12 9.17
CA ARG A 9 12.59 3.87 8.23
C ARG A 9 11.15 3.37 8.27
N GLN A 10 10.95 2.06 8.27
CA GLN A 10 9.61 1.48 8.31
C GLN A 10 8.84 1.88 9.58
N LYS A 11 9.51 1.93 10.74
CA LYS A 11 8.93 2.38 12.01
C LYS A 11 8.52 3.87 12.01
N LYS A 12 9.18 4.70 11.20
CA LYS A 12 8.94 6.14 11.10
C LYS A 12 8.05 6.55 9.92
N ASP A 13 7.74 5.61 9.02
CA ASP A 13 6.92 5.86 7.85
C ASP A 13 5.46 6.08 8.29
N SER A 14 4.97 7.31 8.09
CA SER A 14 3.62 7.73 8.48
C SER A 14 2.54 6.89 7.81
N PHE A 15 2.75 6.44 6.57
CA PHE A 15 1.80 5.58 5.87
C PHE A 15 1.83 4.15 6.39
N VAL A 16 2.96 3.66 6.92
CA VAL A 16 2.98 2.34 7.58
C VAL A 16 2.17 2.40 8.88
N ILE A 17 2.34 3.47 9.67
CA ILE A 17 1.58 3.67 10.90
C ILE A 17 0.09 3.80 10.59
N LYS A 18 -0.26 4.67 9.64
CA LYS A 18 -1.64 4.89 9.22
C LYS A 18 -2.28 3.61 8.68
N ALA A 19 -1.59 2.87 7.81
CA ALA A 19 -2.10 1.60 7.30
C ALA A 19 -2.44 0.62 8.42
N LYS A 20 -1.59 0.54 9.45
CA LYS A 20 -1.86 -0.31 10.62
C LYS A 20 -3.08 0.17 11.42
N GLN A 21 -3.25 1.48 11.58
CA GLN A 21 -4.41 2.08 12.28
C GLN A 21 -5.71 1.84 11.51
N ASP A 22 -5.67 1.99 10.18
CA ASP A 22 -6.82 1.83 9.29
C ASP A 22 -7.13 0.35 8.97
N GLY A 23 -6.34 -0.60 9.50
CA GLY A 23 -6.54 -2.04 9.29
C GLY A 23 -6.06 -2.58 7.92
N TYR A 24 -5.26 -1.80 7.19
CA TYR A 24 -4.67 -2.22 5.92
C TYR A 24 -3.42 -3.09 6.11
N LEU A 25 -3.22 -4.04 5.20
CA LEU A 25 -2.07 -4.96 5.21
C LEU A 25 -0.72 -4.25 4.98
N SER A 26 -0.71 -3.16 4.21
CA SER A 26 0.50 -2.39 3.94
C SER A 26 0.17 -0.96 3.52
N ARG A 27 1.18 -0.08 3.58
CA ARG A 27 1.08 1.30 3.08
C ARG A 27 0.74 1.40 1.59
N ALA A 28 0.94 0.33 0.81
CA ALA A 28 0.62 0.33 -0.62
C ALA A 28 -0.90 0.40 -0.88
N ALA A 29 -1.73 0.06 0.10
CA ALA A 29 -3.19 0.19 0.01
C ALA A 29 -3.62 1.61 -0.35
N PHE A 30 -2.95 2.64 0.19
CA PHE A 30 -3.28 4.03 -0.12
C PHE A 30 -3.09 4.39 -1.60
N LYS A 31 -2.16 3.73 -2.31
CA LYS A 31 -2.04 3.94 -3.77
C LYS A 31 -3.26 3.41 -4.51
N LEU A 32 -3.77 2.24 -4.10
CA LEU A 32 -4.97 1.67 -4.70
C LEU A 32 -6.21 2.50 -4.38
N VAL A 33 -6.30 3.04 -3.16
CA VAL A 33 -7.36 3.98 -2.77
C VAL A 33 -7.31 5.24 -3.65
N GLU A 34 -6.15 5.88 -3.79
CA GLU A 34 -6.00 7.08 -4.64
C GLU A 34 -6.30 6.80 -6.12
N ILE A 35 -5.84 5.65 -6.64
CA ILE A 35 -6.17 5.20 -8.01
C ILE A 35 -7.67 5.03 -8.16
N GLU A 36 -8.32 4.42 -7.18
CA GLU A 36 -9.76 4.18 -7.22
C GLU A 36 -10.56 5.48 -7.13
N GLU A 37 -10.18 6.40 -6.24
CA GLU A 37 -10.82 7.71 -6.13
C GLU A 37 -10.72 8.50 -7.44
N LYS A 38 -9.56 8.44 -8.11
CA LYS A 38 -9.31 9.21 -9.33
C LYS A 38 -9.91 8.58 -10.58
N PHE A 39 -9.85 7.26 -10.70
CA PHE A 39 -10.12 6.56 -11.96
C PHE A 39 -11.30 5.58 -11.89
N LYS A 40 -11.80 5.25 -10.69
CA LYS A 40 -12.96 4.37 -10.47
C LYS A 40 -12.87 3.03 -11.23
N LEU A 41 -11.68 2.42 -11.19
CA LEU A 41 -11.34 1.23 -11.98
C LEU A 41 -11.74 -0.07 -11.27
N ILE A 42 -11.49 -0.15 -9.98
CA ILE A 42 -11.62 -1.34 -9.14
C ILE A 42 -13.08 -1.63 -8.84
N ASN A 43 -13.86 -0.66 -8.32
CA ASN A 43 -15.24 -0.92 -7.90
C ASN A 43 -16.18 -1.22 -9.07
N ASN A 44 -15.82 -0.79 -10.29
CA ASN A 44 -16.59 -1.05 -11.51
C ASN A 44 -16.11 -2.31 -12.25
N SER A 45 -15.05 -2.97 -11.76
CA SER A 45 -14.51 -4.17 -12.40
C SER A 45 -15.18 -5.43 -11.86
N LYS A 46 -15.63 -6.29 -12.77
CA LYS A 46 -16.15 -7.63 -12.40
C LYS A 46 -15.03 -8.62 -12.06
N ASN A 47 -13.88 -8.47 -12.70
CA ASN A 47 -12.72 -9.33 -12.53
C ASN A 47 -11.47 -8.44 -12.47
N ILE A 48 -10.55 -8.75 -11.56
CA ILE A 48 -9.29 -8.02 -11.38
C ILE A 48 -8.16 -9.03 -11.56
N PHE A 49 -7.20 -8.69 -12.41
CA PHE A 49 -5.98 -9.47 -12.59
C PHE A 49 -4.79 -8.64 -12.12
N GLU A 50 -4.11 -9.09 -11.06
CA GLU A 50 -2.94 -8.43 -10.50
C GLU A 50 -1.66 -9.12 -10.98
N PHE A 51 -0.76 -8.37 -11.62
CA PHE A 51 0.54 -8.88 -12.08
C PHE A 51 1.64 -8.80 -11.01
N GLY A 52 1.26 -8.53 -9.76
CA GLY A 52 2.16 -8.27 -8.64
C GLY A 52 2.60 -6.81 -8.54
N SER A 53 2.81 -6.36 -7.30
CA SER A 53 3.28 -5.01 -6.99
C SER A 53 4.80 -4.99 -6.86
N SER A 54 5.47 -4.05 -7.54
CA SER A 54 6.86 -3.74 -7.22
C SER A 54 6.92 -3.21 -5.79
N PRO A 55 7.76 -3.78 -4.89
CA PRO A 55 7.79 -3.37 -3.50
C PRO A 55 8.07 -1.87 -3.40
N GLY A 56 7.19 -1.15 -2.71
CA GLY A 56 7.40 0.26 -2.40
C GLY A 56 8.64 0.39 -1.54
N SER A 57 9.75 0.77 -2.17
CA SER A 57 11.04 1.03 -1.54
C SER A 57 11.03 2.24 -0.63
#